data_AF-A0A2M7PX23-F1
#
_entry.id   AF-A0A2M7PX23-F1
#
_cell.length_a   1.000
_cell.length_b   1.000
_cell.length_c   1.000
_cell.angle_alpha   90.00
_cell.angle_beta   90.00
_cell.angle_gamma   90.00
#
_symmetry.space_group_name_H-M   'P 1'
#
loop_
_entity.id
_entity.type
_entity.pdbx_description
1 polymer ?
#
loop_
_entity_poly.entity_id
_entity_poly.type
_entity_poly.pdbx_seq_one_letter_code
_entity_poly.pdbx_strand_id
1 'polypeptide(L)'
;MQSQSSPSRPIDPLQQLEAINAMLISGHQSIRIEKHTFFYWGIAGGLLAAVLPFIYAMVANFWGNLAIFVSICGGVLGLVAFFDNRKTRWIRRSQDESVSFIQTKITHIWWLLIAVAIVLTIGLDLYGGGAIDISVWFLLIGLALIIHGFFSTQPLLRFGVALIGISMITPLLLPYEGARWLAVSVFGIGMPLLGFMLYQNSEFCNAKKPLALFIWLILATLPGYGIYKAEQSYQLQTPTVNPVSLVDYQAQPALQQGSQIVTLPAGTSLPLKLSAKGDVIRDSAFIALPITLKSAIEVVLENGKLNGLYRIDQGKWQKLRAWKLIHINDLFIDLNPQSGLNMDVQLNIYAGKQ
;
A
#
# COMPACT_ATOMS: atom_id res chain seq x y z
N MET A 1 34.13 14.48 -65.07
CA MET A 1 33.82 13.29 -64.27
C MET A 1 32.30 13.10 -64.29
N GLN A 2 31.82 12.16 -65.11
CA GLN A 2 30.39 11.86 -65.24
C GLN A 2 29.96 10.96 -64.08
N SER A 3 29.02 11.45 -63.27
CA SER A 3 28.30 10.68 -62.26
C SER A 3 27.42 9.65 -62.97
N GLN A 4 27.81 8.37 -62.88
CA GLN A 4 26.96 7.26 -63.28
C GLN A 4 25.79 7.16 -62.30
N SER A 5 24.62 7.64 -62.72
CA SER A 5 23.35 7.34 -62.07
C SER A 5 23.06 5.84 -62.21
N SER A 6 23.17 5.10 -61.10
CA SER A 6 22.76 3.70 -61.06
C SER A 6 21.28 3.58 -61.43
N PRO A 7 20.89 2.62 -62.30
CA PRO A 7 19.49 2.41 -62.64
C PRO A 7 18.74 1.94 -61.39
N SER A 8 17.68 2.66 -61.02
CA SER A 8 16.74 2.25 -59.98
C SER A 8 16.15 0.89 -60.37
N ARG A 9 16.49 -0.17 -59.61
CA ARG A 9 15.82 -1.48 -59.77
C ARG A 9 14.31 -1.26 -59.67
N PRO A 10 13.51 -1.83 -60.60
CA PRO A 10 12.07 -1.83 -60.42
C PRO A 10 11.75 -2.55 -59.11
N ILE A 11 11.12 -1.83 -58.19
CA ILE A 11 10.65 -2.40 -56.93
C ILE A 11 9.53 -3.35 -57.29
N ASP A 12 9.69 -4.63 -56.95
CA ASP A 12 8.64 -5.63 -57.17
C ASP A 12 7.43 -5.24 -56.29
N PRO A 13 6.26 -4.94 -56.88
CA PRO A 13 5.08 -4.50 -56.12
C PRO A 13 4.65 -5.55 -55.08
N LEU A 14 4.94 -6.83 -55.31
CA LEU A 14 4.72 -7.89 -54.33
C LEU A 14 5.64 -7.76 -53.11
N GLN A 15 6.94 -7.49 -53.31
CA GLN A 15 7.86 -7.22 -52.21
C GLN A 15 7.49 -5.94 -51.45
N GLN A 16 6.97 -4.93 -52.14
CA GLN A 16 6.53 -3.69 -51.50
C GLN A 16 5.26 -3.93 -50.66
N LEU A 17 4.29 -4.69 -51.18
CA LEU A 17 3.09 -5.07 -50.42
C LEU A 17 3.42 -5.96 -49.22
N GLU A 18 4.37 -6.88 -49.39
CA GLU A 18 4.82 -7.78 -48.34
C GLU A 18 5.63 -7.04 -47.28
N ALA A 19 6.45 -6.06 -47.65
CA ALA A 19 7.10 -5.14 -46.72
C ALA A 19 6.08 -4.27 -45.98
N ILE A 20 5.04 -3.75 -46.65
CA ILE A 20 3.96 -2.99 -46.01
C ILE A 20 3.15 -3.88 -45.06
N ASN A 21 2.83 -5.11 -45.47
CA ASN A 21 2.08 -6.06 -44.66
C ASN A 21 2.91 -6.52 -43.46
N ALA A 22 4.20 -6.81 -43.65
CA ALA A 22 5.14 -7.10 -42.56
C ALA A 22 5.30 -5.88 -41.62
N MET A 23 5.30 -4.65 -42.15
CA MET A 23 5.34 -3.42 -41.36
C MET A 23 4.03 -3.19 -40.58
N LEU A 24 2.88 -3.56 -41.14
CA LEU A 24 1.57 -3.51 -40.48
C LEU A 24 1.45 -4.58 -39.39
N ILE A 25 1.89 -5.80 -39.67
CA ILE A 25 1.86 -6.94 -38.73
C ILE A 25 2.87 -6.71 -37.59
N SER A 26 4.10 -6.27 -37.88
CA SER A 26 5.09 -5.91 -36.86
C SER A 26 4.69 -4.66 -36.08
N GLY A 27 4.02 -3.71 -36.73
CA GLY A 27 3.45 -2.52 -36.09
C GLY A 27 2.47 -2.84 -34.96
N HIS A 28 1.71 -3.95 -35.07
CA HIS A 28 0.75 -4.39 -34.06
C HIS A 28 1.39 -4.95 -32.77
N GLN A 29 2.65 -5.40 -32.80
CA GLN A 29 3.35 -5.97 -31.62
C GLN A 29 4.57 -5.15 -31.17
N SER A 30 4.70 -3.91 -31.63
CA SER A 30 5.94 -3.13 -31.52
C SER A 30 6.22 -2.48 -30.16
N ILE A 31 5.36 -2.65 -29.14
CA ILE A 31 5.51 -1.88 -27.90
C ILE A 31 6.41 -2.61 -26.91
N ARG A 32 7.61 -2.07 -26.76
CA ARG A 32 8.58 -2.50 -25.74
C ARG A 32 8.64 -1.45 -24.63
N ILE A 33 8.46 -1.90 -23.38
CA ILE A 33 8.77 -1.07 -22.22
C ILE A 33 10.26 -1.23 -21.90
N GLU A 34 10.91 -0.10 -21.62
CA GLU A 34 12.31 -0.07 -21.26
C GLU A 34 12.54 -0.55 -19.83
N LYS A 35 13.67 -1.22 -19.60
CA LYS A 35 14.02 -1.76 -18.28
C LYS A 35 14.08 -0.69 -17.18
N HIS A 36 14.50 0.53 -17.54
CA HIS A 36 14.67 1.61 -16.57
C HIS A 36 13.33 2.16 -16.10
N THR A 37 12.27 2.04 -16.88
CA THR A 37 10.93 2.46 -16.48
C THR A 37 10.49 1.68 -15.25
N PHE A 38 10.57 0.35 -15.29
CA PHE A 38 10.26 -0.50 -14.13
C PHE A 38 11.16 -0.23 -12.92
N PHE A 39 12.42 0.09 -13.16
CA PHE A 39 13.36 0.44 -12.10
C PHE A 39 12.97 1.75 -11.39
N TYR A 40 12.76 2.83 -12.14
CA TYR A 40 12.42 4.14 -11.56
C TYR A 40 11.05 4.12 -10.87
N TRP A 41 10.04 3.56 -11.52
CA TRP A 41 8.69 3.45 -10.95
C TRP A 41 8.66 2.53 -9.73
N GLY A 42 9.40 1.42 -9.78
CA GLY A 42 9.49 0.49 -8.66
C GLY A 42 10.12 1.08 -7.41
N ILE A 43 11.31 1.68 -7.57
CA ILE A 43 12.01 2.32 -6.44
C ILE A 43 11.18 3.48 -5.88
N ALA A 44 10.61 4.32 -6.72
CA ALA A 44 9.77 5.42 -6.28
C ALA A 44 8.54 4.92 -5.50
N GLY A 45 7.81 3.93 -6.02
CA GLY A 45 6.65 3.35 -5.34
C GLY A 45 7.03 2.68 -4.02
N GLY A 46 8.14 1.93 -4.00
CA GLY A 46 8.64 1.27 -2.78
C GLY A 46 9.06 2.29 -1.70
N LEU A 47 9.74 3.37 -2.10
CA LEU A 47 10.13 4.45 -1.19
C LEU A 47 8.92 5.22 -0.66
N LEU A 48 7.95 5.54 -1.51
CA LEU A 48 6.70 6.18 -1.09
C LEU A 48 5.98 5.30 -0.07
N ALA A 49 5.81 4.00 -0.35
CA ALA A 49 5.16 3.08 0.57
C ALA A 49 5.92 2.94 1.91
N ALA A 50 7.24 3.03 1.90
CA ALA A 50 8.05 2.92 3.12
C ALA A 50 8.02 4.20 3.96
N VAL A 51 8.17 5.37 3.33
CA VAL A 51 8.47 6.62 4.04
C VAL A 51 7.20 7.41 4.40
N LEU A 52 6.18 7.38 3.54
CA LEU A 52 5.01 8.25 3.67
C LEU A 52 4.27 8.10 5.02
N PRO A 53 4.09 6.90 5.60
CA PRO A 53 3.43 6.76 6.91
C PRO A 53 4.21 7.43 8.06
N PHE A 54 5.54 7.46 7.99
CA PHE A 54 6.36 8.13 9.00
C PHE A 54 6.18 9.65 8.95
N ILE A 55 6.01 10.21 7.75
CA ILE A 55 5.79 11.64 7.57
C ILE A 55 4.38 12.01 8.07
N TYR A 56 3.37 11.20 7.75
CA TYR A 56 2.00 11.42 8.24
C TYR A 56 1.91 11.41 9.77
N ALA A 57 2.70 10.55 10.43
CA ALA A 57 2.74 10.51 11.89
C ALA A 57 3.25 11.82 12.54
N MET A 58 3.97 12.68 11.79
CA MET A 58 4.48 13.96 12.30
C MET A 58 3.43 15.08 12.24
N VAL A 59 2.33 14.89 11.51
CA VAL A 59 1.34 15.94 11.25
C VAL A 59 -0.06 15.47 11.69
N ALA A 60 -0.58 16.12 12.72
CA ALA A 60 -1.82 15.72 13.38
C ALA A 60 -3.11 16.14 12.65
N ASN A 61 -3.03 17.02 11.65
CA ASN A 61 -4.19 17.54 10.93
C ASN A 61 -4.34 16.93 9.53
N PHE A 62 -5.59 16.66 9.13
CA PHE A 62 -5.90 16.09 7.82
C PHE A 62 -5.38 16.94 6.66
N TRP A 63 -5.65 18.25 6.66
CA TRP A 63 -5.24 19.16 5.59
C TRP A 63 -3.72 19.25 5.44
N GLY A 64 -2.97 19.11 6.53
CA GLY A 64 -1.51 19.04 6.49
C GLY A 64 -1.03 17.74 5.84
N ASN A 65 -1.60 16.60 6.23
CA ASN A 65 -1.29 15.30 5.62
C ASN A 65 -1.63 15.27 4.12
N LEU A 66 -2.77 15.84 3.72
CA LEU A 66 -3.15 15.95 2.31
C LEU A 66 -2.16 16.81 1.52
N ALA A 67 -1.78 17.98 2.05
CA ALA A 67 -0.83 18.88 1.37
C ALA A 67 0.54 18.21 1.21
N ILE A 68 1.01 17.50 2.25
CA ILE A 68 2.25 16.73 2.21
C ILE A 68 2.15 15.59 1.19
N PHE A 69 1.06 14.84 1.20
CA PHE A 69 0.82 13.75 0.26
C PHE A 69 0.93 14.23 -1.18
N VAL A 70 0.15 15.26 -1.53
CA VAL A 70 0.12 15.80 -2.90
C VAL A 70 1.49 16.36 -3.29
N SER A 71 2.18 17.03 -2.36
CA SER A 71 3.51 17.60 -2.62
C SER A 71 4.56 16.51 -2.87
N ILE A 72 4.60 15.49 -2.01
CA ILE A 72 5.58 14.40 -2.12
C ILE A 72 5.27 13.51 -3.33
N CYS A 73 4.02 13.07 -3.49
CA CYS A 73 3.62 12.26 -4.63
C CYS A 73 3.82 13.02 -5.94
N GLY A 74 3.40 14.28 -6.02
CA GLY A 74 3.62 15.13 -7.19
C GLY A 74 5.10 15.31 -7.52
N GLY A 75 5.94 15.58 -6.50
CA GLY A 75 7.38 15.72 -6.66
C GLY A 75 8.06 14.43 -7.13
N VAL A 76 7.77 13.30 -6.47
CA VAL A 76 8.35 11.99 -6.81
C VAL A 76 7.90 11.53 -8.19
N LEU A 77 6.60 11.61 -8.49
CA LEU A 77 6.06 11.23 -9.81
C LEU A 77 6.60 12.14 -10.92
N GLY A 78 6.73 13.44 -10.66
CA GLY A 78 7.33 14.41 -11.59
C GLY A 78 8.79 14.08 -11.89
N LEU A 79 9.59 13.75 -10.87
CA LEU A 79 10.99 13.34 -11.04
C LEU A 79 11.09 12.02 -11.83
N VAL A 80 10.30 11.01 -11.48
CA VAL A 80 10.26 9.74 -12.20
C VAL A 80 9.88 9.95 -13.66
N ALA A 81 8.82 10.72 -13.92
CA ALA A 81 8.39 11.06 -15.28
C ALA A 81 9.49 11.75 -16.07
N PHE A 82 10.17 12.71 -15.45
CA PHE A 82 11.24 13.46 -16.09
C PHE A 82 12.42 12.56 -16.47
N PHE A 83 12.92 11.75 -15.53
CA PHE A 83 14.06 10.86 -15.78
C PHE A 83 13.72 9.73 -16.76
N ASP A 84 12.56 9.11 -16.61
CA ASP A 84 12.09 8.05 -17.51
C ASP A 84 11.94 8.58 -18.94
N ASN A 85 11.24 9.71 -19.13
CA ASN A 85 11.06 10.31 -20.44
C ASN A 85 12.39 10.78 -21.06
N ARG A 86 13.27 11.40 -20.28
CA ARG A 86 14.59 11.84 -20.76
C ARG A 86 15.41 10.66 -21.26
N LYS A 87 15.47 9.57 -20.48
CA LYS A 87 16.26 8.39 -20.84
C LYS A 87 15.67 7.63 -22.02
N THR A 88 14.34 7.45 -22.04
CA THR A 88 13.63 6.81 -23.16
C THR A 88 13.84 7.59 -24.46
N ARG A 89 13.76 8.93 -24.44
CA ARG A 89 14.04 9.76 -25.62
C ARG A 89 15.49 9.65 -26.08
N TRP A 90 16.43 9.58 -25.15
CA TRP A 90 17.85 9.47 -25.49
C TRP A 90 18.17 8.13 -26.17
N ILE A 91 17.68 7.02 -25.62
CA ILE A 91 17.88 5.68 -26.20
C ILE A 91 17.26 5.61 -27.60
N ARG A 92 16.02 6.07 -27.76
CA ARG A 92 15.32 5.98 -29.05
C ARG A 92 15.93 6.86 -30.14
N ARG A 93 16.40 8.06 -29.77
CA ARG A 93 17.17 8.92 -30.70
C ARG A 93 18.48 8.26 -31.14
N SER A 94 19.11 7.47 -30.28
CA SER A 94 20.35 6.75 -30.66
C SER A 94 20.09 5.53 -31.55
N GLN A 95 18.84 5.08 -31.64
CA GLN A 95 18.42 3.90 -32.42
C GLN A 95 17.59 4.28 -33.67
N ASP A 96 17.42 5.59 -33.94
CA ASP A 96 16.54 6.13 -34.99
C ASP A 96 15.11 5.57 -34.96
N GLU A 97 14.62 5.20 -33.76
CA GLU A 97 13.27 4.68 -33.56
C GLU A 97 12.27 5.82 -33.30
N SER A 98 11.20 5.87 -34.11
CA SER A 98 10.07 6.77 -33.86
C SER A 98 9.12 6.19 -32.81
N VAL A 99 8.51 7.03 -31.97
CA VAL A 99 7.53 6.59 -30.97
C VAL A 99 6.22 6.25 -31.67
N SER A 100 5.73 5.02 -31.50
CA SER A 100 4.47 4.61 -32.10
C SER A 100 3.28 5.37 -31.51
N PHE A 101 2.26 5.61 -32.34
CA PHE A 101 1.02 6.24 -31.90
C PHE A 101 0.34 5.46 -30.76
N ILE A 102 0.32 4.12 -30.86
CA ILE A 102 -0.28 3.24 -29.87
C ILE A 102 0.46 3.36 -28.54
N GLN A 103 1.79 3.38 -28.55
CA GLN A 103 2.57 3.55 -27.31
C GLN A 103 2.21 4.85 -26.61
N THR A 104 2.03 5.94 -27.35
CA THR A 104 1.63 7.22 -26.78
C THR A 104 0.28 7.10 -26.07
N LYS A 105 -0.71 6.46 -26.69
CA LYS A 105 -2.04 6.24 -26.08
C LYS A 105 -1.97 5.38 -24.83
N ILE A 106 -1.18 4.30 -24.87
CA ILE A 106 -1.00 3.42 -23.71
C ILE A 106 -0.31 4.18 -22.55
N THR A 107 0.69 5.03 -22.83
CA THR A 107 1.31 5.86 -21.79
C THR A 107 0.32 6.86 -21.19
N HIS A 108 -0.64 7.40 -21.95
CA HIS A 108 -1.70 8.23 -21.38
C HIS A 108 -2.60 7.43 -20.45
N ILE A 109 -2.95 6.18 -20.81
CA ILE A 109 -3.74 5.28 -19.96
C ILE A 109 -2.98 4.97 -18.65
N TRP A 110 -1.66 4.73 -18.73
CA TRP A 110 -0.81 4.57 -17.53
C TRP A 110 -0.96 5.74 -16.56
N TRP A 111 -0.77 6.97 -17.06
CA TRP A 111 -0.88 8.17 -16.24
C TRP A 111 -2.29 8.39 -15.69
N LEU A 112 -3.32 8.05 -16.47
CA LEU A 112 -4.71 8.11 -16.01
C LEU A 112 -4.96 7.14 -14.86
N LEU A 113 -4.44 5.91 -14.93
CA LEU A 113 -4.55 4.93 -13.83
C LEU A 113 -3.82 5.39 -12.58
N ILE A 114 -2.64 6.01 -12.71
CA ILE A 114 -1.92 6.61 -11.58
C ILE A 114 -2.72 7.78 -10.97
N ALA A 115 -3.32 8.64 -11.78
CA ALA A 115 -4.16 9.73 -11.29
C ALA A 115 -5.39 9.19 -10.54
N VAL A 116 -6.03 8.14 -11.05
CA VAL A 116 -7.14 7.45 -10.37
C VAL A 116 -6.66 6.85 -9.05
N ALA A 117 -5.48 6.23 -9.00
CA ALA A 117 -4.92 5.69 -7.76
C ALA A 117 -4.75 6.80 -6.69
N ILE A 118 -4.19 7.95 -7.07
CA ILE A 118 -4.00 9.09 -6.16
C ILE A 118 -5.34 9.61 -5.62
N VAL A 119 -6.34 9.79 -6.50
CA VAL A 119 -7.68 10.25 -6.09
C VAL A 119 -8.34 9.24 -5.14
N LEU A 120 -8.21 7.95 -5.43
CA LEU A 120 -8.73 6.90 -4.55
C LEU A 120 -8.01 6.86 -3.21
N THR A 121 -6.69 7.03 -3.15
CA THR A 121 -5.95 7.13 -1.89
C THR A 121 -6.45 8.31 -1.05
N ILE A 122 -6.66 9.49 -1.65
CA ILE A 122 -7.23 10.65 -0.94
C ILE A 122 -8.61 10.32 -0.37
N GLY A 123 -9.46 9.66 -1.16
CA GLY A 123 -10.78 9.23 -0.70
C GLY A 123 -10.69 8.19 0.42
N LEU A 124 -9.81 7.20 0.30
CA LEU A 124 -9.63 6.15 1.29
C LEU A 124 -9.04 6.69 2.59
N ASP A 125 -8.18 7.70 2.56
CA ASP A 125 -7.69 8.38 3.76
C ASP A 125 -8.81 9.10 4.53
N LEU A 126 -9.86 9.58 3.86
CA LEU A 126 -11.04 10.19 4.50
C LEU A 126 -11.96 9.17 5.17
N TYR A 127 -12.10 7.98 4.58
CA TYR A 127 -13.06 6.96 5.04
C TYR A 127 -12.40 5.76 5.76
N GLY A 128 -11.08 5.77 5.97
CA GLY A 128 -10.36 4.74 6.72
C GLY A 128 -10.00 3.48 5.92
N GLY A 129 -9.39 3.64 4.74
CA GLY A 129 -9.12 2.53 3.81
C GLY A 129 -8.06 1.51 4.24
N GLY A 130 -7.09 1.85 5.08
CA GLY A 130 -6.09 0.91 5.59
C GLY A 130 -5.42 0.07 4.49
N ALA A 131 -5.48 -1.26 4.61
CA ALA A 131 -4.88 -2.17 3.61
C ALA A 131 -5.53 -2.11 2.22
N ILE A 132 -6.76 -1.58 2.11
CA ILE A 132 -7.49 -1.47 0.84
C ILE A 132 -6.80 -0.48 -0.11
N ASP A 133 -6.19 0.59 0.42
CA ASP A 133 -5.42 1.56 -0.39
C ASP A 133 -4.29 0.85 -1.16
N ILE A 134 -3.51 0.04 -0.46
CA ILE A 134 -2.41 -0.72 -1.06
C ILE A 134 -2.93 -1.74 -2.09
N SER A 135 -4.05 -2.40 -1.82
CA SER A 135 -4.70 -3.28 -2.79
C SER A 135 -5.11 -2.53 -4.06
N VAL A 136 -5.70 -1.34 -3.94
CA VAL A 136 -6.07 -0.50 -5.09
C VAL A 136 -4.84 -0.18 -5.94
N TRP A 137 -3.70 0.14 -5.33
CA TRP A 137 -2.45 0.35 -6.06
C TRP A 137 -1.99 -0.89 -6.83
N PHE A 138 -2.02 -2.07 -6.21
CA PHE A 138 -1.70 -3.33 -6.91
C PHE A 138 -2.66 -3.63 -8.05
N LEU A 139 -3.96 -3.41 -7.85
CA LEU A 139 -4.99 -3.62 -8.87
C LEU A 139 -4.74 -2.72 -10.08
N LEU A 140 -4.54 -1.41 -9.85
CA LEU A 140 -4.39 -0.43 -10.93
C LEU A 140 -3.07 -0.61 -11.68
N ILE A 141 -1.96 -0.88 -10.99
CA ILE A 141 -0.69 -1.19 -11.64
C ILE A 141 -0.78 -2.52 -12.38
N GLY A 142 -1.40 -3.55 -11.79
CA GLY A 142 -1.64 -4.84 -12.44
C GLY A 142 -2.46 -4.71 -13.72
N LEU A 143 -3.54 -3.92 -13.68
CA LEU A 143 -4.36 -3.59 -14.84
C LEU A 143 -3.55 -2.86 -15.90
N ALA A 144 -2.72 -1.89 -15.50
CA ALA A 144 -1.86 -1.16 -16.41
C ALA A 144 -0.87 -2.10 -17.13
N LEU A 145 -0.29 -3.06 -16.42
CA LEU A 145 0.59 -4.09 -17.02
C LEU A 145 -0.16 -5.03 -17.96
N ILE A 146 -1.41 -5.40 -17.66
CA ILE A 146 -2.24 -6.21 -18.56
C ILE A 146 -2.50 -5.44 -19.86
N ILE A 147 -2.90 -4.16 -19.76
CA ILE A 147 -3.15 -3.31 -20.92
C ILE A 147 -1.89 -3.20 -21.79
N HIS A 148 -0.72 -2.95 -21.19
CA HIS A 148 0.53 -2.94 -21.96
C HIS A 148 0.87 -4.32 -22.54
N GLY A 149 0.60 -5.39 -21.81
CA GLY A 149 0.86 -6.76 -22.22
C GLY A 149 0.04 -7.21 -23.44
N PHE A 150 -1.15 -6.66 -23.65
CA PHE A 150 -1.94 -6.95 -24.87
C PHE A 150 -1.29 -6.44 -26.15
N PHE A 151 -0.46 -5.39 -26.07
CA PHE A 151 0.19 -4.76 -27.21
C PHE A 151 1.71 -4.96 -27.23
N SER A 152 2.23 -5.81 -26.34
CA SER A 152 3.66 -6.06 -26.17
C SER A 152 4.01 -7.52 -26.46
N THR A 153 5.18 -7.74 -27.05
CA THR A 153 5.79 -9.08 -27.17
C THR A 153 6.28 -9.63 -25.83
N GLN A 154 6.42 -8.77 -24.82
CA GLN A 154 6.92 -9.13 -23.50
C GLN A 154 5.81 -9.78 -22.65
N PRO A 155 6.13 -10.75 -21.77
CA PRO A 155 5.15 -11.48 -20.95
C PRO A 155 4.49 -10.66 -19.82
N LEU A 156 4.25 -9.35 -19.99
CA LEU A 156 3.68 -8.46 -18.97
C LEU A 156 2.32 -8.91 -18.47
N LEU A 157 1.48 -9.48 -19.34
CA LEU A 157 0.12 -9.89 -19.00
C LEU A 157 0.10 -10.82 -17.78
N ARG A 158 1.05 -11.75 -17.68
CA ARG A 158 1.12 -12.71 -16.55
C ARG A 158 1.50 -12.04 -15.23
N PHE A 159 2.42 -11.07 -15.29
CA PHE A 159 2.81 -10.29 -14.11
C PHE A 159 1.69 -9.35 -13.66
N GLY A 160 0.96 -8.76 -14.62
CA GLY A 160 -0.23 -7.97 -14.33
C GLY A 160 -1.33 -8.79 -13.64
N VAL A 161 -1.63 -9.99 -14.14
CA VAL A 161 -2.57 -10.92 -13.49
C VAL A 161 -2.11 -11.30 -12.09
N ALA A 162 -0.81 -11.56 -11.90
CA ALA A 162 -0.25 -11.88 -10.59
C ALA A 162 -0.39 -10.72 -9.60
N LEU A 163 -0.16 -9.47 -10.02
CA LEU A 163 -0.39 -8.28 -9.20
C LEU A 163 -1.87 -8.11 -8.81
N ILE A 164 -2.80 -8.37 -9.72
CA ILE A 164 -4.23 -8.37 -9.40
C ILE A 164 -4.55 -9.47 -8.38
N GLY A 165 -3.97 -10.67 -8.51
CA GLY A 165 -4.10 -11.73 -7.51
C GLY A 165 -3.60 -11.29 -6.13
N ILE A 166 -2.44 -10.64 -6.06
CA ILE A 166 -1.89 -10.05 -4.82
C ILE A 166 -2.86 -9.00 -4.26
N SER A 167 -3.41 -8.11 -5.10
CA SER A 167 -4.40 -7.11 -4.70
C SER A 167 -5.59 -7.75 -3.98
N MET A 168 -6.14 -8.83 -4.54
CA MET A 168 -7.32 -9.50 -3.98
C MET A 168 -6.99 -10.19 -2.65
N ILE A 169 -5.81 -10.76 -2.50
CA ILE A 169 -5.43 -11.54 -1.30
C ILE A 169 -5.01 -10.64 -0.13
N THR A 170 -4.35 -9.52 -0.43
CA THR A 170 -3.75 -8.63 0.58
C THR A 170 -4.71 -8.18 1.69
N PRO A 171 -5.92 -7.67 1.42
CA PRO A 171 -6.80 -7.13 2.45
C PRO A 171 -7.48 -8.23 3.28
N LEU A 172 -7.54 -9.47 2.76
CA LEU A 172 -8.07 -10.62 3.50
C LEU A 172 -7.04 -11.19 4.48
N LEU A 173 -5.76 -11.22 4.11
CA LEU A 173 -4.73 -11.92 4.89
C LEU A 173 -3.86 -10.99 5.75
N LEU A 174 -3.72 -9.72 5.37
CA LEU A 174 -2.74 -8.84 5.98
C LEU A 174 -3.37 -7.57 6.56
N PRO A 175 -3.00 -7.18 7.79
CA PRO A 175 -3.28 -5.82 8.27
C PRO A 175 -2.44 -4.81 7.47
N TYR A 176 -2.79 -3.53 7.58
CA TYR A 176 -2.13 -2.42 6.87
C TYR A 176 -0.59 -2.49 6.89
N GLU A 177 0.03 -2.68 8.05
CA GLU A 177 1.50 -2.78 8.18
C GLU A 177 2.09 -3.93 7.32
N GLY A 178 1.41 -5.09 7.30
CA GLY A 178 1.84 -6.22 6.48
C GLY A 178 1.67 -5.94 4.99
N ALA A 179 0.54 -5.33 4.62
CA ALA A 179 0.29 -4.87 3.26
C ALA A 179 1.35 -3.82 2.83
N ARG A 180 1.75 -2.91 3.72
CA ARG A 180 2.74 -1.87 3.47
C ARG A 180 4.09 -2.48 3.12
N TRP A 181 4.60 -3.38 3.96
CA TRP A 181 5.88 -4.04 3.67
C TRP A 181 5.82 -4.90 2.42
N LEU A 182 4.67 -5.50 2.13
CA LEU A 182 4.43 -6.19 0.87
C LEU A 182 4.51 -5.21 -0.31
N ALA A 183 3.92 -4.02 -0.23
CA ALA A 183 4.04 -2.97 -1.26
C ALA A 183 5.47 -2.48 -1.44
N VAL A 184 6.20 -2.24 -0.35
CA VAL A 184 7.63 -1.87 -0.39
C VAL A 184 8.44 -2.91 -1.14
N SER A 185 8.19 -4.20 -0.88
CA SER A 185 8.90 -5.30 -1.52
C SER A 185 8.48 -5.49 -2.99
N VAL A 186 7.18 -5.50 -3.28
CA VAL A 186 6.65 -5.70 -4.64
C VAL A 186 7.04 -4.55 -5.56
N PHE A 187 6.97 -3.30 -5.10
CA PHE A 187 7.40 -2.15 -5.90
C PHE A 187 8.92 -1.99 -5.86
N GLY A 188 9.54 -1.94 -4.69
CA GLY A 188 10.97 -1.65 -4.54
C GLY A 188 11.90 -2.74 -5.06
N ILE A 189 11.48 -4.01 -5.03
CA ILE A 189 12.27 -5.16 -5.50
C ILE A 189 11.60 -5.82 -6.71
N GLY A 190 10.30 -6.10 -6.62
CA GLY A 190 9.56 -6.82 -7.66
C GLY A 190 9.55 -6.10 -9.00
N MET A 191 9.25 -4.80 -9.04
CA MET A 191 9.23 -4.05 -10.31
C MET A 191 10.64 -3.95 -10.95
N PRO A 192 11.73 -3.57 -10.25
CA PRO A 192 13.08 -3.63 -10.81
C PRO A 192 13.48 -5.02 -11.33
N LEU A 193 13.14 -6.07 -10.58
CA LEU A 193 13.39 -7.46 -10.98
C LEU A 193 12.62 -7.80 -12.26
N LEU A 194 11.36 -7.39 -12.36
CA LEU A 194 10.55 -7.56 -13.56
C LEU A 194 11.22 -6.87 -14.76
N GLY A 195 11.71 -5.64 -14.60
CA GLY A 195 12.44 -4.93 -15.66
C GLY A 195 13.69 -5.70 -16.14
N PHE A 196 14.42 -6.34 -15.22
CA PHE A 196 15.57 -7.19 -15.55
C PHE A 196 15.17 -8.48 -16.28
N MET A 197 14.13 -9.16 -15.79
CA MET A 197 13.63 -10.40 -16.40
C MET A 197 13.06 -10.16 -17.79
N LEU A 198 12.33 -9.06 -18.00
CA LEU A 198 11.77 -8.71 -19.32
C LEU A 198 12.85 -8.34 -20.34
N TYR A 199 14.01 -7.85 -19.90
CA TYR A 199 15.14 -7.56 -20.78
C TYR A 199 15.78 -8.84 -21.33
N GLN A 200 15.88 -9.90 -20.51
CA GLN A 200 16.49 -11.17 -20.91
C GLN A 200 15.50 -12.14 -21.57
N ASN A 201 14.20 -11.99 -21.32
CA ASN A 201 13.21 -13.03 -21.62
C ASN A 201 12.47 -12.90 -22.97
N SER A 202 12.91 -12.09 -23.93
CA SER A 202 12.19 -11.95 -25.21
C SER A 202 12.10 -13.26 -26.01
N GLU A 203 12.99 -14.23 -25.76
CA GLU A 203 13.11 -15.46 -26.58
C GLU A 203 12.85 -16.78 -25.83
N PHE A 204 12.38 -16.77 -24.58
CA PHE A 204 12.21 -18.05 -23.86
C PHE A 204 11.04 -18.90 -24.38
N CYS A 205 11.33 -20.20 -24.51
CA CYS A 205 10.35 -21.26 -24.71
C CYS A 205 9.22 -21.16 -23.67
N ASN A 206 7.96 -21.38 -24.08
CA ASN A 206 6.77 -21.10 -23.26
C ASN A 206 6.78 -21.79 -21.89
N ALA A 207 7.46 -22.93 -21.74
CA ALA A 207 7.61 -23.69 -20.50
C ALA A 207 8.44 -22.98 -19.41
N LYS A 208 9.38 -22.09 -19.75
CA LYS A 208 10.22 -21.38 -18.76
C LYS A 208 9.56 -20.13 -18.18
N LYS A 209 8.53 -19.62 -18.84
CA LYS A 209 7.80 -18.42 -18.42
C LYS A 209 6.99 -18.58 -17.11
N PRO A 210 6.30 -19.71 -16.81
CA PRO A 210 5.66 -19.88 -15.50
C PRO A 210 6.69 -20.00 -14.35
N LEU A 211 7.83 -20.64 -14.58
CA LEU A 211 8.92 -20.70 -13.60
C LEU A 211 9.45 -19.30 -13.27
N ALA A 212 9.66 -18.47 -14.30
CA ALA A 212 10.07 -17.09 -14.14
C ALA A 212 9.05 -16.28 -13.30
N LEU A 213 7.75 -16.45 -13.55
CA LEU A 213 6.70 -15.82 -12.75
C LEU A 213 6.73 -16.29 -11.29
N PHE A 214 6.93 -17.60 -11.06
CA PHE A 214 7.00 -18.16 -9.72
C PHE A 214 8.20 -17.63 -8.92
N ILE A 215 9.38 -17.59 -9.56
CA ILE A 215 10.59 -16.98 -8.99
C ILE A 215 10.34 -15.51 -8.65
N TRP A 216 9.72 -14.77 -9.58
CA TRP A 216 9.39 -13.36 -9.36
C TRP A 216 8.44 -13.18 -8.18
N LEU A 217 7.37 -13.99 -8.08
CA LEU A 217 6.42 -13.92 -6.96
C LEU A 217 7.11 -14.14 -5.61
N ILE A 218 7.98 -15.15 -5.52
CA ILE A 218 8.75 -15.42 -4.30
C ILE A 218 9.62 -14.21 -3.97
N LEU A 219 10.43 -13.73 -4.91
CA LEU A 219 11.37 -12.64 -4.65
C LEU A 219 10.67 -11.30 -4.39
N ALA A 220 9.50 -11.07 -4.97
CA ALA A 220 8.73 -9.85 -4.79
C ALA A 220 7.96 -9.81 -3.46
N THR A 221 7.52 -10.96 -2.93
CA THR A 221 6.63 -11.01 -1.75
C THR A 221 7.34 -11.46 -0.47
N LEU A 222 8.30 -12.38 -0.57
CA LEU A 222 8.96 -12.98 0.59
C LEU A 222 9.75 -11.98 1.45
N PRO A 223 10.51 -11.01 0.89
CA PRO A 223 11.19 -10.00 1.69
C PRO A 223 10.22 -9.14 2.51
N GLY A 224 9.13 -8.67 1.90
CA GLY A 224 8.10 -7.88 2.58
C GLY A 224 7.43 -8.66 3.72
N TYR A 225 7.08 -9.92 3.48
CA TYR A 225 6.54 -10.78 4.53
C TYR A 225 7.54 -11.06 5.65
N GLY A 226 8.81 -11.28 5.30
CA GLY A 226 9.90 -11.47 6.26
C GLY A 226 10.11 -10.26 7.16
N ILE A 227 10.12 -9.04 6.60
CA ILE A 227 10.22 -7.79 7.37
C ILE A 227 9.02 -7.63 8.29
N TYR A 228 7.80 -7.85 7.78
CA TYR A 228 6.59 -7.79 8.60
C TYR A 228 6.65 -8.77 9.79
N LYS A 229 7.14 -10.00 9.57
CA LYS A 229 7.31 -10.99 10.64
C LYS A 229 8.43 -10.65 11.62
N ALA A 230 9.52 -10.08 11.13
CA ALA A 230 10.60 -9.59 11.97
C ALA A 230 10.11 -8.43 12.85
N GLU A 231 9.43 -7.44 12.28
CA GLU A 231 8.89 -6.30 13.01
C GLU A 231 7.84 -6.74 14.04
N GLN A 232 6.96 -7.69 13.67
CA GLN A 232 6.03 -8.29 14.62
C GLN A 232 6.75 -8.95 15.81
N SER A 233 7.87 -9.63 15.55
CA SER A 233 8.68 -10.28 16.60
C SER A 233 9.42 -9.27 17.48
N TYR A 234 9.98 -8.20 16.89
CA TYR A 234 10.67 -7.15 17.64
C TYR A 234 9.73 -6.32 18.52
N GLN A 235 8.53 -6.02 18.02
CA GLN A 235 7.55 -5.24 18.79
C GLN A 235 6.87 -6.07 19.90
N LEU A 236 6.97 -7.39 19.86
CA LEU A 236 6.42 -8.32 20.86
C LEU A 236 7.51 -8.91 21.75
N GLN A 237 8.49 -8.10 22.17
CA GLN A 237 9.36 -8.52 23.28
C GLN A 237 8.47 -8.82 24.49
N THR A 238 8.40 -10.09 24.87
CA THR A 238 7.65 -10.53 26.04
C THR A 238 8.24 -9.85 27.26
N PRO A 239 7.48 -9.01 27.98
CA PRO A 239 7.99 -8.39 29.18
C PRO A 239 8.36 -9.50 30.18
N THR A 240 9.55 -9.42 30.75
CA THR A 240 10.13 -10.45 31.63
C THR A 240 9.79 -10.25 33.11
N VAL A 241 9.02 -9.21 33.42
CA VAL A 241 8.64 -8.82 34.78
C VAL A 241 7.45 -9.65 35.24
N ASN A 242 7.41 -10.03 36.51
CA ASN A 242 6.27 -10.78 37.05
C ASN A 242 5.01 -9.90 37.10
N PRO A 243 3.82 -10.46 36.77
CA PRO A 243 2.56 -9.73 36.89
C PRO A 243 2.25 -9.36 38.34
N VAL A 244 1.81 -8.12 38.54
CA VAL A 244 1.38 -7.57 39.82
C VAL A 244 -0.12 -7.27 39.76
N SER A 245 -0.85 -7.48 40.85
CA SER A 245 -2.28 -7.15 40.89
C SER A 245 -2.51 -5.63 40.86
N LEU A 246 -3.66 -5.17 40.35
CA LEU A 246 -4.01 -3.75 40.38
C LEU A 246 -3.95 -3.16 41.81
N VAL A 247 -4.35 -3.95 42.81
CA VAL A 247 -4.37 -3.53 44.22
C VAL A 247 -2.95 -3.31 44.74
N ASP A 248 -2.04 -4.24 44.45
CA ASP A 248 -0.64 -4.14 44.88
C ASP A 248 0.09 -3.00 44.15
N TYR A 249 -0.23 -2.80 42.86
CA TYR A 249 0.31 -1.69 42.07
C TYR A 249 -0.12 -0.32 42.60
N GLN A 250 -1.37 -0.20 43.05
CA GLN A 250 -1.87 1.03 43.68
C GLN A 250 -1.28 1.27 45.08
N ALA A 251 -1.02 0.19 45.83
CA ALA A 251 -0.51 0.26 47.18
C ALA A 251 1.00 0.60 47.27
N GLN A 252 1.78 0.33 46.21
CA GLN A 252 3.24 0.47 46.23
C GLN A 252 3.73 1.51 45.19
N PRO A 253 4.03 2.76 45.60
CA PRO A 253 4.53 3.81 44.71
C PRO A 253 5.86 3.43 44.01
N ALA A 254 6.67 2.58 44.63
CA ALA A 254 7.92 2.08 44.04
C ALA A 254 7.71 1.29 42.75
N LEU A 255 6.56 0.60 42.61
CA LEU A 255 6.20 -0.14 41.40
C LEU A 255 5.77 0.78 40.24
N GLN A 256 5.52 2.07 40.51
CA GLN A 256 5.16 3.04 39.48
C GLN A 256 6.39 3.55 38.71
N GLN A 257 7.60 3.27 39.21
CA GLN A 257 8.86 3.59 38.56
C GLN A 257 9.41 2.34 37.87
N GLY A 258 9.63 2.41 36.55
CA GLY A 258 10.07 1.27 35.73
C GLY A 258 8.95 0.54 34.99
N SER A 259 9.29 -0.59 34.38
CA SER A 259 8.37 -1.43 33.61
C SER A 259 7.72 -2.47 34.53
N GLN A 260 6.38 -2.49 34.58
CA GLN A 260 5.59 -3.43 35.36
C GLN A 260 4.44 -3.99 34.54
N ILE A 261 4.11 -5.26 34.79
CA ILE A 261 2.91 -5.88 34.23
C ILE A 261 1.81 -5.80 35.28
N VAL A 262 0.69 -5.17 34.96
CA VAL A 262 -0.46 -5.05 35.87
C VAL A 262 -1.61 -5.90 35.37
N THR A 263 -2.09 -6.77 36.25
CA THR A 263 -3.23 -7.65 36.00
C THR A 263 -4.52 -6.97 36.44
N LEU A 264 -5.42 -6.77 35.48
CA LEU A 264 -6.79 -6.33 35.67
C LEU A 264 -7.69 -7.58 35.66
N PRO A 265 -8.28 -7.97 36.79
CA PRO A 265 -9.15 -9.14 36.84
C PRO A 265 -10.44 -8.93 36.04
N ALA A 266 -11.05 -10.03 35.59
CA ALA A 266 -12.41 -9.99 35.05
C ALA A 266 -13.37 -9.38 36.08
N GLY A 267 -14.32 -8.58 35.62
CA GLY A 267 -15.25 -7.82 36.47
C GLY A 267 -14.73 -6.44 36.91
N THR A 268 -13.46 -6.08 36.62
CA THR A 268 -12.96 -4.73 36.91
C THR A 268 -13.77 -3.68 36.15
N SER A 269 -14.28 -2.67 36.86
CA SER A 269 -15.00 -1.53 36.28
C SER A 269 -14.02 -0.42 35.90
N LEU A 270 -13.99 -0.08 34.61
CA LEU A 270 -13.15 0.98 34.04
C LEU A 270 -14.05 2.15 33.62
N PRO A 271 -13.81 3.37 34.11
CA PRO A 271 -14.58 4.54 33.69
C PRO A 271 -14.11 4.99 32.29
N LEU A 272 -14.93 4.75 31.27
CA LEU A 272 -14.74 5.34 29.95
C LEU A 272 -15.18 6.81 30.01
N LYS A 273 -14.23 7.72 29.83
CA LYS A 273 -14.52 9.17 29.77
C LYS A 273 -14.81 9.56 28.32
N LEU A 274 -16.05 9.92 28.04
CA LEU A 274 -16.45 10.48 26.75
C LEU A 274 -16.62 11.99 26.87
N SER A 275 -16.08 12.72 25.90
CA SER A 275 -16.32 14.16 25.72
C SER A 275 -16.73 14.41 24.29
N ALA A 276 -17.82 15.15 24.09
CA ALA A 276 -18.23 15.62 22.78
C ALA A 276 -17.73 17.06 22.60
N LYS A 277 -17.07 17.30 21.46
CA LYS A 277 -16.63 18.62 21.03
C LYS A 277 -17.11 18.84 19.61
N GLY A 278 -17.63 20.02 19.32
CA GLY A 278 -18.12 20.35 17.99
C GLY A 278 -18.21 21.85 17.78
N ASP A 279 -18.31 22.26 16.51
CA ASP A 279 -18.46 23.67 16.14
C ASP A 279 -19.86 24.21 16.51
N VAL A 280 -20.86 23.32 16.51
CA VAL A 280 -22.28 23.63 16.78
C VAL A 280 -22.72 23.20 18.20
N ILE A 281 -21.88 22.46 18.93
CA ILE A 281 -22.20 21.92 20.27
C ILE A 281 -21.17 22.45 21.26
N ARG A 282 -21.65 23.03 22.37
CA ARG A 282 -20.78 23.49 23.46
C ARG A 282 -20.06 22.29 24.07
N ASP A 283 -18.75 22.39 24.28
CA ASP A 283 -17.92 21.34 24.91
C ASP A 283 -18.66 20.74 26.11
N SER A 284 -18.94 19.44 26.05
CA SER A 284 -19.66 18.75 27.12
C SER A 284 -18.71 18.36 28.26
N ALA A 285 -19.23 18.37 29.49
CA ALA A 285 -18.54 17.77 30.62
C ALA A 285 -18.35 16.27 30.38
N PHE A 286 -17.24 15.71 30.87
CA PHE A 286 -16.94 14.28 30.69
C PHE A 286 -18.06 13.42 31.27
N ILE A 287 -18.64 12.57 30.43
CA ILE A 287 -19.55 11.51 30.87
C ILE A 287 -18.70 10.29 31.16
N ALA A 288 -18.79 9.76 32.38
CA ALA A 288 -18.13 8.53 32.78
C ALA A 288 -19.09 7.35 32.58
N LEU A 289 -18.83 6.52 31.58
CA LEU A 289 -19.53 5.25 31.39
C LEU A 289 -18.74 4.12 32.06
N PRO A 290 -19.29 3.43 33.08
CA PRO A 290 -18.61 2.29 33.68
C PRO A 290 -18.64 1.10 32.73
N ILE A 291 -17.48 0.61 32.32
CA ILE A 291 -17.33 -0.60 31.50
C ILE A 291 -16.72 -1.69 32.34
N THR A 292 -17.36 -2.85 32.40
CA THR A 292 -16.86 -4.01 33.13
C THR A 292 -16.07 -4.93 32.20
N LEU A 293 -14.85 -5.32 32.62
CA LEU A 293 -14.04 -6.28 31.88
C LEU A 293 -14.67 -7.68 31.89
N LYS A 294 -14.80 -8.31 30.72
CA LYS A 294 -15.30 -9.69 30.59
C LYS A 294 -14.24 -10.76 30.88
N SER A 295 -12.97 -10.43 30.63
CA SER A 295 -11.81 -11.32 30.75
C SER A 295 -10.73 -10.64 31.58
N ALA A 296 -9.79 -11.41 32.13
CA ALA A 296 -8.62 -10.84 32.76
C ALA A 296 -7.71 -10.25 31.67
N ILE A 297 -7.25 -9.02 31.88
CA ILE A 297 -6.33 -8.34 30.96
C ILE A 297 -5.07 -8.00 31.73
N GLU A 298 -3.93 -8.36 31.19
CA GLU A 298 -2.65 -7.88 31.67
C GLU A 298 -2.16 -6.78 30.75
N VAL A 299 -1.72 -5.66 31.33
CA VAL A 299 -1.20 -4.50 30.60
C VAL A 299 0.20 -4.17 31.06
N VAL A 300 1.04 -3.71 30.13
CA VAL A 300 2.39 -3.24 30.45
C VAL A 300 2.37 -1.74 30.70
N LEU A 301 2.82 -1.37 31.90
CA LEU A 301 3.05 0.00 32.32
C LEU A 301 4.56 0.26 32.32
N GLU A 302 4.98 1.39 31.78
CA GLU A 302 6.34 1.88 31.84
C GLU A 302 6.32 3.29 32.44
N ASN A 303 6.94 3.44 33.62
CA ASN A 303 6.95 4.70 34.39
C ASN A 303 5.53 5.26 34.61
N GLY A 304 4.59 4.38 34.97
CA GLY A 304 3.19 4.74 35.24
C GLY A 304 2.33 5.00 34.00
N LYS A 305 2.87 4.85 32.79
CA LYS A 305 2.12 5.02 31.53
C LYS A 305 1.96 3.71 30.80
N LEU A 306 0.84 3.50 30.13
CA LEU A 306 0.64 2.33 29.27
C LEU A 306 1.65 2.36 28.11
N ASN A 307 2.49 1.34 28.02
CA ASN A 307 3.36 1.12 26.86
C ASN A 307 2.53 0.62 25.64
N GLY A 308 1.33 0.11 25.91
CA GLY A 308 0.39 -0.36 24.89
C GLY A 308 0.53 -1.85 24.58
N LEU A 309 1.33 -2.61 25.31
CA LEU A 309 1.29 -4.07 25.26
C LEU A 309 0.22 -4.60 26.22
N TYR A 310 -0.58 -5.55 25.76
CA TYR A 310 -1.59 -6.23 26.57
C TYR A 310 -1.69 -7.72 26.21
N ARG A 311 -2.15 -8.55 27.13
CA ARG A 311 -2.59 -9.92 26.85
C ARG A 311 -3.89 -10.22 27.58
N ILE A 312 -4.73 -11.05 26.97
CA ILE A 312 -6.01 -11.47 27.53
C ILE A 312 -5.86 -12.91 28.04
N ASP A 313 -6.30 -13.18 29.27
CA ASP A 313 -6.35 -14.52 29.88
C ASP A 313 -5.02 -15.30 29.72
N GLN A 314 -3.88 -14.65 30.02
CA GLN A 314 -2.51 -15.19 29.86
C GLN A 314 -2.13 -15.63 28.43
N GLY A 315 -2.89 -15.21 27.42
CA GLY A 315 -2.61 -15.48 26.01
C GLY A 315 -1.36 -14.78 25.46
N LYS A 316 -1.24 -14.76 24.14
CA LYS A 316 -0.13 -14.07 23.46
C LYS A 316 -0.21 -12.56 23.70
N TRP A 317 0.94 -11.94 23.92
CA TRP A 317 1.06 -10.48 23.95
C TRP A 317 0.61 -9.88 22.62
N GLN A 318 -0.14 -8.80 22.71
CA GLN A 318 -0.67 -8.00 21.63
C GLN A 318 -0.34 -6.53 21.89
N LYS A 319 -0.22 -5.73 20.84
CA LYS A 319 -0.01 -4.28 20.95
C LYS A 319 -1.33 -3.57 20.65
N LEU A 320 -1.74 -2.67 21.54
CA LEU A 320 -2.83 -1.71 21.38
C LEU A 320 -2.51 -0.87 20.13
N ARG A 321 -3.32 -1.03 19.08
CA ARG A 321 -3.25 -0.19 17.87
C ARG A 321 -4.32 0.89 17.98
N ALA A 322 -3.91 2.15 17.98
CA ALA A 322 -4.75 3.32 18.23
C ALA A 322 -6.01 3.41 17.36
N TRP A 323 -6.00 2.82 16.16
CA TRP A 323 -7.10 2.89 15.19
C TRP A 323 -8.11 1.73 15.28
N LYS A 324 -7.94 0.75 16.19
CA LYS A 324 -8.74 -0.49 16.20
C LYS A 324 -9.65 -0.66 17.42
N LEU A 325 -9.68 0.29 18.35
CA LEU A 325 -10.36 0.09 19.63
C LEU A 325 -11.83 0.49 19.65
N ILE A 326 -12.27 1.42 18.80
CA ILE A 326 -13.62 1.97 18.88
C ILE A 326 -14.20 1.96 17.48
N HIS A 327 -15.14 1.05 17.23
CA HIS A 327 -15.96 1.09 16.04
C HIS A 327 -17.30 1.73 16.43
N ILE A 328 -17.61 2.89 15.82
CA ILE A 328 -18.95 3.46 15.91
C ILE A 328 -19.79 2.67 14.91
N ASN A 329 -20.67 1.82 15.39
CA ASN A 329 -21.52 1.01 14.51
C ASN A 329 -22.61 1.86 13.91
N ASP A 330 -23.38 2.50 14.79
CA ASP A 330 -24.56 3.25 14.41
C ASP A 330 -24.62 4.56 15.20
N LEU A 331 -24.98 5.61 14.48
CA LEU A 331 -25.30 6.91 15.01
C LEU A 331 -26.77 7.17 14.65
N PHE A 332 -27.66 7.05 15.64
CA PHE A 332 -29.07 7.36 15.45
C PHE A 332 -29.32 8.77 15.97
N ILE A 333 -29.80 9.66 15.10
CA ILE A 333 -30.25 10.99 15.49
C ILE A 333 -31.76 10.99 15.29
N ASP A 334 -32.50 11.13 16.37
CA ASP A 334 -33.96 11.23 16.37
C ASP A 334 -34.38 12.61 16.88
N LEU A 335 -35.43 13.18 16.30
CA LEU A 335 -35.99 14.46 16.73
C LEU A 335 -37.40 14.22 17.24
N ASN A 336 -37.51 14.02 18.55
CA ASN A 336 -38.79 13.77 19.19
C ASN A 336 -39.47 15.09 19.59
N PRO A 337 -40.75 15.32 19.25
CA PRO A 337 -41.48 16.53 19.62
C PRO A 337 -41.55 16.83 21.12
N GLN A 338 -41.39 15.82 21.98
CA GLN A 338 -41.48 15.96 23.45
C GLN A 338 -40.12 16.03 24.16
N SER A 339 -39.07 15.39 23.64
CA SER A 339 -37.74 15.36 24.25
C SER A 339 -36.65 16.11 23.48
N GLY A 340 -36.96 16.65 22.30
CA GLY A 340 -36.00 17.34 21.43
C GLY A 340 -35.11 16.40 20.62
N LEU A 341 -33.95 16.91 20.20
CA LEU A 341 -32.94 16.17 19.43
C LEU A 341 -32.22 15.16 20.34
N ASN A 342 -32.44 13.87 20.09
CA ASN A 342 -31.75 12.76 20.74
C ASN A 342 -30.68 12.19 19.80
N MET A 343 -29.52 11.87 20.35
CA MET A 343 -28.43 11.22 19.64
C MET A 343 -28.03 9.96 20.39
N ASP A 344 -28.30 8.79 19.81
CA ASP A 344 -27.87 7.50 20.31
C ASP A 344 -26.65 7.03 19.52
N VAL A 345 -25.59 6.67 20.24
CA VAL A 345 -24.34 6.20 19.65
C VAL A 345 -24.06 4.78 20.13
N GLN A 346 -24.03 3.82 19.20
CA GLN A 346 -23.61 2.45 19.52
C GLN A 346 -22.12 2.28 19.24
N LEU A 347 -21.35 2.07 20.31
CA LEU A 347 -19.91 1.87 20.27
C LEU A 347 -19.58 0.41 20.56
N ASN A 348 -18.92 -0.27 19.63
CA ASN A 348 -18.30 -1.56 19.91
C ASN A 348 -16.81 -1.35 20.21
N ILE A 349 -16.39 -1.78 21.40
CA ILE A 349 -14.99 -1.73 21.82
C ILE A 349 -14.39 -3.12 21.67
N TYR A 350 -13.46 -3.26 20.71
CA TYR A 350 -12.80 -4.52 20.44
C TYR A 350 -11.38 -4.51 21.03
N ALA A 351 -11.14 -5.34 22.05
CA ALA A 351 -9.80 -5.82 22.36
C ALA A 351 -9.54 -7.05 21.48
N GLY A 352 -8.55 -6.97 20.58
CA GLY A 352 -8.39 -7.89 19.46
C GLY A 352 -8.54 -9.38 19.81
N LYS A 353 -9.61 -10.01 19.31
CA LYS A 353 -9.70 -11.46 19.16
C LYS A 353 -9.32 -11.77 17.72
N GLN A 354 -8.25 -12.54 17.52
CA GLN A 354 -7.96 -13.18 16.23
C GLN A 354 -8.87 -14.39 16.05
#